data_AF-A0A9R1B6C1-F1
#
_entry.id   AF-A0A9R1B6C1-F1
#
_cell.length_a   1.000
_cell.length_b   1.000
_cell.length_c   1.000
_cell.angle_alpha   90.00
_cell.angle_beta   90.00
_cell.angle_gamma   90.00
#
_symmetry.space_group_name_H-M   'P 1'
#
loop_
_entity.id
_entity.type
_entity.pdbx_description
1 polymer ?
#
loop_
_entity_poly.entity_id
_entity_poly.type
_entity_poly.pdbx_seq_one_letter_code
_entity_poly.pdbx_strand_id
1 'polypeptide(L)'
;MLTTNPERVRAMVACAERLGVPRGAGMFRHALQAVAFLTEEKIAARLDYLKNTFGWSDAEASIVLRTYPSVLRKSKESLKHRSEFLVSEVGLEPAYIAHRPALLSYSMEGRLRPRYYVIKFLKEMDC
;
A
#
# COMPACT_ATOMS: atom_id res chain seq x y z
N MET A 1 -4.79 -21.31 -5.39
CA MET A 1 -6.22 -20.95 -5.23
C MET A 1 -7.16 -22.12 -5.54
N LEU A 2 -6.74 -23.15 -6.28
CA LEU A 2 -7.61 -24.29 -6.64
C LEU A 2 -7.99 -25.20 -5.46
N THR A 3 -7.35 -25.05 -4.30
CA THR A 3 -7.64 -25.83 -3.07
C THR A 3 -8.48 -25.07 -2.04
N THR A 4 -8.94 -23.86 -2.36
CA THR A 4 -9.65 -23.00 -1.39
C THR A 4 -11.14 -23.31 -1.38
N ASN A 5 -11.71 -23.55 -0.19
CA ASN A 5 -13.16 -23.78 0.01
C ASN A 5 -13.98 -22.65 -0.68
N PRO A 6 -15.03 -22.97 -1.47
CA PRO A 6 -15.91 -21.98 -2.09
C PRO A 6 -16.47 -20.89 -1.16
N GLU A 7 -16.79 -21.20 0.09
CA GLU A 7 -17.24 -20.22 1.08
C GLU A 7 -16.16 -19.18 1.37
N ARG A 8 -14.92 -19.63 1.51
CA ARG A 8 -13.77 -18.75 1.70
C ARG A 8 -13.53 -17.88 0.48
N VAL A 9 -13.71 -18.42 -0.73
CA VAL A 9 -13.65 -17.62 -1.97
C VAL A 9 -14.73 -16.54 -1.97
N ARG A 10 -15.97 -16.86 -1.57
CA ARG A 10 -17.05 -15.86 -1.45
C ARG A 10 -16.71 -14.78 -0.43
N ALA A 11 -16.17 -15.15 0.74
CA ALA A 11 -15.73 -14.18 1.75
C ALA A 11 -14.60 -13.27 1.24
N MET A 12 -13.64 -13.83 0.49
CA MET A 12 -12.57 -13.05 -0.14
C MET A 12 -13.11 -12.06 -1.18
N VAL A 13 -14.07 -12.49 -1.99
CA VAL A 13 -14.76 -11.63 -2.98
C VAL A 13 -15.46 -10.47 -2.28
N ALA A 14 -16.30 -10.77 -1.28
CA ALA A 14 -17.00 -9.75 -0.51
C ALA A 14 -16.02 -8.77 0.16
N CYS A 15 -14.91 -9.27 0.70
CA CYS A 15 -13.89 -8.44 1.31
C CYS A 15 -13.18 -7.54 0.28
N ALA A 16 -12.81 -8.07 -0.88
CA ALA A 16 -12.21 -7.28 -1.95
C ALA A 16 -13.15 -6.15 -2.45
N GLU A 17 -14.45 -6.42 -2.52
CA GLU A 17 -15.47 -5.41 -2.85
C GLU A 17 -15.58 -4.34 -1.76
N ARG A 18 -15.53 -4.71 -0.48
CA ARG A 18 -15.50 -3.76 0.64
C ARG A 18 -14.25 -2.87 0.66
N LEU A 19 -13.12 -3.36 0.14
CA LEU A 19 -11.93 -2.54 -0.10
C LEU A 19 -12.09 -1.59 -1.30
N GLY A 20 -13.23 -1.60 -1.97
CA GLY A 20 -13.56 -0.72 -3.09
C GLY A 20 -13.00 -1.17 -4.44
N VAL A 21 -12.58 -2.45 -4.57
CA VAL A 21 -12.02 -2.99 -5.82
C VAL A 21 -13.12 -3.74 -6.60
N PRO A 22 -13.54 -3.24 -7.78
CA PRO A 22 -14.59 -3.89 -8.57
C PRO A 22 -14.13 -5.24 -9.15
N ARG A 23 -15.05 -6.21 -9.28
CA ARG A 23 -14.76 -7.55 -9.84
C ARG A 23 -14.15 -7.54 -11.24
N GLY A 24 -14.56 -6.58 -12.07
CA GLY A 24 -14.06 -6.42 -13.44
C GLY A 24 -12.70 -5.70 -13.54
N ALA A 25 -12.16 -5.17 -12.45
CA ALA A 25 -10.89 -4.47 -12.47
C ALA A 25 -9.71 -5.46 -12.55
N GLY A 26 -8.67 -5.12 -13.31
CA GLY A 26 -7.42 -5.89 -13.33
C GLY A 26 -6.78 -6.04 -11.93
N MET A 27 -7.07 -5.10 -11.02
CA MET A 27 -6.63 -5.13 -9.63
C MET A 27 -7.34 -6.17 -8.76
N PHE A 28 -8.47 -6.73 -9.21
CA PHE A 28 -9.30 -7.61 -8.40
C PHE A 28 -8.56 -8.87 -7.95
N ARG A 29 -7.75 -9.47 -8.83
CA ARG A 29 -6.88 -10.61 -8.47
C ARG A 29 -5.92 -10.25 -7.33
N HIS A 30 -5.35 -9.06 -7.35
CA HIS A 30 -4.44 -8.61 -6.29
C HIS A 30 -5.18 -8.36 -4.98
N ALA A 31 -6.41 -7.84 -5.04
CA ALA A 31 -7.27 -7.69 -3.87
C ALA A 31 -7.59 -9.06 -3.23
N LEU A 32 -8.01 -10.04 -4.04
CA LEU A 32 -8.25 -11.41 -3.57
C LEU A 32 -6.99 -11.99 -2.91
N GLN A 33 -5.81 -11.82 -3.52
CA GLN A 33 -4.56 -12.29 -2.92
C GLN A 33 -4.18 -11.55 -1.63
N ALA A 34 -4.51 -10.27 -1.52
CA ALA A 34 -4.22 -9.46 -0.33
C ALA A 34 -5.02 -9.92 0.88
N VAL A 35 -6.29 -10.29 0.68
CA VAL A 35 -7.21 -10.67 1.76
C VAL A 35 -7.27 -12.18 1.99
N ALA A 36 -6.70 -12.98 1.09
CA ALA A 36 -6.83 -14.44 1.09
C ALA A 36 -6.59 -15.10 2.45
N PHE A 37 -5.67 -14.60 3.27
CA PHE A 37 -5.27 -15.21 4.55
C PHE A 37 -5.46 -14.28 5.75
N LEU A 38 -6.28 -13.24 5.61
CA LEU A 38 -6.55 -12.27 6.67
C LEU A 38 -8.00 -12.42 7.15
N THR A 39 -8.19 -12.36 8.46
CA THR A 39 -9.52 -12.18 9.05
C THR A 39 -9.91 -10.71 8.97
N GLU A 40 -11.19 -10.38 9.17
CA GLU A 40 -11.65 -8.99 9.12
C GLU A 40 -10.95 -8.12 10.17
N GLU A 41 -10.71 -8.66 11.36
CA GLU A 41 -9.99 -7.97 12.45
C GLU A 41 -8.54 -7.69 12.06
N LYS A 42 -7.88 -8.65 11.39
CA LYS A 42 -6.51 -8.47 10.88
C LYS A 42 -6.45 -7.42 9.78
N ILE A 43 -7.50 -7.32 8.95
CA ILE A 43 -7.58 -6.29 7.92
C ILE A 43 -7.76 -4.93 8.58
N ALA A 44 -8.73 -4.78 9.48
CA ALA A 44 -8.97 -3.54 10.22
C ALA A 44 -7.70 -3.06 10.94
N ALA A 45 -7.04 -3.94 11.70
CA ALA A 45 -5.80 -3.60 12.41
C ALA A 45 -4.65 -3.20 11.47
N ARG A 46 -4.58 -3.77 10.25
CA ARG A 46 -3.59 -3.36 9.24
C ARG A 46 -3.95 -2.02 8.59
N LEU A 47 -5.24 -1.73 8.40
CA LEU A 47 -5.72 -0.46 7.90
C LEU A 47 -5.42 0.68 8.88
N ASP A 48 -5.76 0.49 10.15
CA ASP A 48 -5.45 1.49 11.19
C ASP A 48 -3.96 1.73 11.29
N TYR A 49 -3.15 0.67 11.23
CA TYR A 49 -1.71 0.80 11.22
C TYR A 49 -1.20 1.59 10.01
N LEU A 50 -1.73 1.34 8.80
CA LEU A 50 -1.36 2.08 7.59
C LEU A 50 -1.72 3.56 7.71
N LYS A 51 -2.95 3.87 8.12
CA LYS A 51 -3.43 5.24 8.32
C LYS A 51 -2.52 6.00 9.29
N ASN A 52 -2.23 5.41 10.45
CA ASN A 52 -1.38 6.04 11.47
C ASN A 52 0.07 6.18 10.99
N THR A 53 0.60 5.19 10.27
CA THR A 53 2.00 5.20 9.82
C THR A 53 2.26 6.25 8.74
N PHE A 54 1.30 6.48 7.83
CA PHE A 54 1.46 7.43 6.73
C PHE A 54 0.72 8.75 6.91
N GLY A 55 -0.05 8.90 8.00
CA GLY A 55 -0.87 10.10 8.24
C GLY A 55 -2.05 10.22 7.27
N TRP A 56 -2.59 9.10 6.78
CA TRP A 56 -3.70 9.12 5.82
C TRP A 56 -5.07 9.26 6.49
N SER A 57 -5.90 10.10 5.89
CA SER A 57 -7.36 10.10 6.04
C SER A 57 -7.98 8.81 5.50
N ASP A 58 -9.26 8.57 5.82
CA ASP A 58 -10.02 7.44 5.28
C ASP A 58 -10.12 7.48 3.75
N ALA A 59 -10.25 8.68 3.17
CA ALA A 59 -10.31 8.86 1.73
C ALA A 59 -8.99 8.45 1.05
N GLU A 60 -7.86 8.87 1.60
CA GLU A 60 -6.52 8.53 1.09
C GLU A 60 -6.23 7.05 1.23
N ALA A 61 -6.54 6.46 2.40
CA ALA A 61 -6.40 5.02 2.60
C ALA A 61 -7.25 4.23 1.59
N SER A 62 -8.49 4.68 1.32
CA SER A 62 -9.35 4.07 0.30
C SER A 62 -8.70 4.08 -1.09
N ILE A 63 -8.10 5.20 -1.51
CA ILE A 63 -7.40 5.29 -2.80
C ILE A 63 -6.30 4.23 -2.90
N VAL A 64 -5.48 4.10 -1.85
CA VAL A 64 -4.38 3.14 -1.81
C VAL A 64 -4.89 1.70 -1.87
N LEU A 65 -5.96 1.36 -1.15
CA LEU A 65 -6.51 0.00 -1.14
C LEU A 65 -7.12 -0.39 -2.49
N ARG A 66 -7.75 0.57 -3.16
CA ARG A 66 -8.37 0.37 -4.47
C ARG A 66 -7.35 0.13 -5.57
N THR A 67 -6.20 0.77 -5.48
CA THR A 67 -5.17 0.80 -6.54
C THR A 67 -3.94 -0.04 -6.22
N TYR A 68 -3.70 -0.37 -4.95
CA TYR A 68 -2.60 -1.21 -4.49
C TYR A 68 -2.96 -2.01 -3.21
N PRO A 69 -3.94 -2.94 -3.29
CA PRO A 69 -4.38 -3.74 -2.15
C PRO A 69 -3.26 -4.62 -1.56
N SER A 70 -2.23 -4.94 -2.35
CA SER A 70 -1.03 -5.66 -1.88
C SER A 70 -0.28 -4.92 -0.76
N VAL A 71 -0.54 -3.62 -0.52
CA VAL A 71 -0.01 -2.91 0.65
C VAL A 71 -0.37 -3.62 1.96
N LEU A 72 -1.56 -4.24 2.03
CA LEU A 72 -2.03 -5.00 3.17
C LEU A 72 -1.13 -6.20 3.48
N ARG A 73 -0.29 -6.66 2.55
CA ARG A 73 0.59 -7.81 2.77
C ARG A 73 1.97 -7.44 3.31
N LYS A 74 2.33 -6.16 3.33
CA LYS A 74 3.64 -5.72 3.82
C LYS A 74 3.73 -5.90 5.33
N SER A 75 4.95 -6.15 5.83
CA SER A 75 5.21 -6.16 7.28
C SER A 75 5.10 -4.75 7.84
N LYS A 76 4.77 -4.64 9.13
CA LYS A 76 4.73 -3.35 9.84
C LYS A 76 6.06 -2.62 9.73
N GLU A 77 7.16 -3.33 9.97
CA GLU A 77 8.51 -2.80 9.83
C GLU A 77 8.80 -2.25 8.43
N SER A 78 8.43 -2.98 7.36
CA SER A 78 8.64 -2.50 6.00
C SER A 78 7.84 -1.23 5.69
N LEU A 79 6.63 -1.11 6.23
CA LEU A 79 5.79 0.08 6.08
C LEU A 79 6.37 1.26 6.87
N LYS A 80 6.84 1.02 8.10
CA LYS A 80 7.49 2.02 8.94
C LYS A 80 8.72 2.63 8.26
N HIS A 81 9.66 1.80 7.79
CA HIS A 81 10.86 2.30 7.10
C HIS A 81 10.53 3.09 5.82
N ARG A 82 9.46 2.71 5.11
CA ARG A 82 8.99 3.46 3.94
C ARG A 82 8.40 4.80 4.31
N SER A 83 7.64 4.88 5.39
CA SER A 83 7.08 6.13 5.87
C SER A 83 8.19 7.07 6.36
N GLU A 84 9.11 6.59 7.21
CA GLU A 84 10.24 7.38 7.69
C GLU A 84 11.05 7.98 6.54
N PHE A 85 11.29 7.19 5.49
CA PHE A 85 11.98 7.70 4.31
C PHE A 85 11.11 8.69 3.51
N LEU A 86 9.92 8.28 3.06
CA LEU A 86 9.13 9.08 2.11
C LEU A 86 8.53 10.34 2.75
N VAL A 87 8.08 10.23 4.00
CA VAL A 87 7.45 11.34 4.74
C VAL A 87 8.51 12.15 5.45
N SER A 88 9.33 11.53 6.32
CA SER A 88 10.23 12.30 7.19
C SER A 88 11.51 12.75 6.49
N GLU A 89 12.16 11.90 5.69
CA GLU A 89 13.43 12.24 5.04
C GLU A 89 13.26 12.99 3.71
N VAL A 90 12.34 12.53 2.86
CA VAL A 90 12.07 13.15 1.55
C VAL A 90 11.09 14.33 1.68
N GLY A 91 10.22 14.34 2.70
CA GLY A 91 9.24 15.40 2.90
C GLY A 91 8.01 15.30 1.99
N LEU A 92 7.62 14.10 1.53
CA LEU A 92 6.42 13.95 0.71
C LEU A 92 5.16 14.03 1.56
N GLU A 93 4.20 14.81 1.08
CA GLU A 93 2.86 14.90 1.66
C GLU A 93 2.14 13.53 1.66
N PRO A 94 1.43 13.14 2.75
CA PRO A 94 0.65 11.91 2.81
C PRO A 94 -0.27 11.71 1.60
N ALA A 95 -0.98 12.76 1.19
CA ALA A 95 -1.85 12.77 0.03
C ALA A 95 -1.11 12.43 -1.27
N TYR A 96 0.09 12.96 -1.44
CA TYR A 96 0.92 12.72 -2.62
C TYR A 96 1.30 11.23 -2.73
N ILE A 97 1.64 10.60 -1.59
CA ILE A 97 1.97 9.17 -1.53
C ILE A 97 0.71 8.32 -1.80
N ALA A 98 -0.44 8.69 -1.24
CA ALA A 98 -1.70 7.96 -1.42
C ALA A 98 -2.12 7.87 -2.90
N HIS A 99 -1.94 8.97 -3.64
CA HIS A 99 -2.22 9.02 -5.08
C HIS A 99 -1.14 8.34 -5.94
N ARG A 100 0.00 7.94 -5.36
CA ARG A 100 1.12 7.27 -6.05
C ARG A 100 1.58 6.02 -5.30
N PRO A 101 0.69 5.04 -5.07
CA PRO A 101 1.00 3.88 -4.22
C PRO A 101 2.07 2.96 -4.82
N ALA A 102 2.40 3.11 -6.11
CA ALA A 102 3.56 2.48 -6.72
C ALA A 102 4.87 2.77 -5.96
N LEU A 103 5.00 3.93 -5.31
CA LEU A 103 6.14 4.26 -4.44
C LEU A 103 6.33 3.22 -3.32
N LEU A 104 5.24 2.71 -2.77
CA LEU A 104 5.26 1.70 -1.71
C LEU A 104 5.70 0.32 -2.23
N SER A 105 5.61 0.09 -3.53
CA SER A 105 6.02 -1.19 -4.15
C SER A 105 7.51 -1.29 -4.42
N TYR A 106 8.20 -0.16 -4.61
CA TYR A 106 9.60 -0.13 -5.05
C TYR A 106 10.58 -0.60 -3.98
N SER A 107 11.73 -1.14 -4.40
CA SER A 107 12.81 -1.46 -3.48
C SER A 107 13.33 -0.19 -2.81
N MET A 108 13.57 -0.23 -1.48
CA MET A 108 14.15 0.88 -0.73
C MET A 108 15.57 1.16 -1.24
N GLU A 109 16.43 0.16 -1.14
CA GLU A 109 17.85 0.27 -1.50
C GLU A 109 18.10 0.13 -3.00
N GLY A 110 17.22 -0.55 -3.74
CA GLY A 110 17.41 -0.79 -5.17
C GLY A 110 16.80 0.28 -6.06
N ARG A 111 15.95 1.18 -5.54
CA ARG A 111 15.26 2.17 -6.38
C ARG A 111 14.94 3.48 -5.68
N LEU A 112 14.32 3.46 -4.51
CA LEU A 112 13.83 4.69 -3.86
C LEU A 112 15.00 5.58 -3.41
N ARG A 113 15.86 5.06 -2.52
CA ARG A 113 17.02 5.80 -1.99
C ARG A 113 18.02 6.22 -3.08
N PRO A 114 18.47 5.32 -3.99
CA PRO A 114 19.42 5.71 -5.02
C PRO A 114 18.92 6.87 -5.89
N ARG A 115 17.65 6.83 -6.32
CA ARG A 115 17.09 7.88 -7.17
C ARG A 115 16.91 9.19 -6.41
N TYR A 116 16.48 9.12 -5.16
CA TYR A 116 16.35 10.32 -4.32
C TYR A 116 17.70 11.02 -4.15
N TYR A 117 18.76 10.32 -3.74
CA TYR A 117 20.05 10.94 -3.50
C TYR A 117 20.71 11.48 -4.77
N VAL A 118 20.54 10.82 -5.92
CA VAL A 118 20.98 11.37 -7.22
C VAL A 118 20.25 12.68 -7.53
N ILE A 119 18.92 12.72 -7.40
CA ILE A 119 18.15 13.94 -7.66
C ILE A 119 18.51 15.05 -6.67
N LYS A 120 18.69 14.70 -5.39
CA LYS A 120 19.11 15.65 -4.35
C LYS A 120 20.46 16.27 -4.69
N PHE A 121 21.46 15.44 -5.01
CA PHE A 121 22.79 15.89 -5.41
C PHE A 121 22.75 16.81 -6.63
N LEU A 122 22.03 16.45 -7.69
CA LEU A 122 21.93 17.28 -8.89
C LEU A 122 21.29 18.65 -8.60
N LYS A 123 20.23 18.69 -7.79
CA LYS A 123 19.59 19.95 -7.38
C LYS A 123 20.49 20.85 -6.55
N GLU A 124 21.40 20.26 -5.77
CA GLU A 124 22.39 21.01 -4.98
C GLU A 124 23.54 21.53 -5.84
N MET A 125 23.77 20.96 -7.04
CA MET A 125 24.77 21.42 -8.01
C MET A 125 24.28 22.51 -8.97
N ASP A 126 22.97 22.62 -9.19
CA ASP A 126 22.35 23.64 -10.06
C ASP A 126 22.19 25.02 -9.36
N CYS A 127 22.90 25.24 -8.23
CA CYS A 127 22.94 26.47 -7.44
C CYS A 127 24.26 27.23 -7.63
#